data_AF-A0A954QXQ6-F1
#
_entry.id   AF-A0A954QXQ6-F1
#
_cell.length_a   1.000
_cell.length_b   1.000
_cell.length_c   1.000
_cell.angle_alpha   90.00
_cell.angle_beta   90.00
_cell.angle_gamma   90.00
#
_symmetry.space_group_name_H-M   'P 1'
#
loop_
_entity.id
_entity.type
_entity.pdbx_description
1 polymer ?
#
loop_
_entity_poly.entity_id
_entity_poly.type
_entity_poly.pdbx_seq_one_letter_code
_entity_poly.pdbx_strand_id
1 'polypeptide(L)'
;MAQEQTRERWGSRIGVILAVAGSAVGLGNFLRFPGNAAQNGGGAFMLPYFISLLVLGIPLCWAEWTMGRYGGLRGFNSAPGIFSVLWRNRASKYFATLALLIPLVIYMYYVLIEAWCLGYALKYLTGDLMMGRDPDAYGNYLNNYVGADADGALFSGSNPSFLLILVVAFVLN
;
A
#
# COMPACT_ATOMS: atom_id res chain seq x y z
N MET A 1 -23.85 -13.18 -31.23
CA MET A 1 -23.77 -11.73 -30.91
C MET A 1 -22.73 -11.57 -29.82
N ALA A 2 -21.54 -11.07 -30.14
CA ALA A 2 -20.55 -10.74 -29.13
C ALA A 2 -21.12 -9.55 -28.33
N GLN A 3 -21.31 -9.71 -27.02
CA GLN A 3 -21.67 -8.59 -26.16
C GLN A 3 -20.57 -7.53 -26.31
N GLU A 4 -20.91 -6.34 -26.82
CA GLU A 4 -20.05 -5.17 -26.65
C GLU A 4 -19.94 -4.94 -25.14
N GLN A 5 -18.84 -5.37 -24.53
CA GLN A 5 -18.52 -4.97 -23.17
C GLN A 5 -18.31 -3.46 -23.17
N THR A 6 -19.33 -2.72 -22.74
CA THR A 6 -19.24 -1.29 -22.49
C THR A 6 -18.11 -1.06 -21.49
N ARG A 7 -16.96 -0.61 -22.00
CA ARG A 7 -15.77 -0.40 -21.19
C ARG A 7 -16.04 0.74 -20.20
N GLU A 8 -15.88 0.47 -18.92
CA GLU A 8 -15.99 1.49 -17.88
C GLU A 8 -14.96 2.61 -18.12
N ARG A 9 -15.44 3.86 -17.99
CA ARG A 9 -14.64 5.06 -18.14
C ARG A 9 -14.84 5.92 -16.91
N TRP A 10 -13.81 6.68 -16.57
CA TRP A 10 -13.87 7.66 -15.50
C TRP A 10 -14.93 8.71 -15.79
N GLY A 11 -15.85 8.92 -14.83
CA GLY A 11 -16.92 9.90 -14.95
C GLY A 11 -16.46 11.36 -14.92
N SER A 12 -15.28 11.65 -14.34
CA SER A 12 -14.71 13.00 -14.31
C SER A 12 -13.19 12.99 -14.20
N ARG A 13 -12.55 14.08 -14.65
CA ARG A 13 -11.09 14.27 -14.52
C ARG A 13 -10.65 14.34 -13.06
N ILE A 14 -11.45 15.00 -12.22
CA ILE A 14 -11.18 15.11 -10.79
C ILE A 14 -11.25 13.72 -10.14
N GLY A 15 -12.21 12.87 -10.54
CA GLY A 15 -12.29 11.49 -10.08
C GLY A 15 -11.02 10.69 -10.36
N VAL A 16 -10.44 10.86 -11.56
CA VAL A 16 -9.14 10.24 -11.89
C VAL A 16 -8.03 10.76 -10.98
N ILE A 17 -7.94 12.08 -10.80
CA ILE A 17 -6.87 12.69 -10.00
C ILE A 17 -6.96 12.21 -8.55
N LEU A 18 -8.17 12.17 -7.97
CA LEU A 18 -8.38 11.72 -6.61
C LEU A 18 -8.09 10.22 -6.44
N ALA A 19 -8.48 9.38 -7.40
CA ALA A 19 -8.16 7.94 -7.36
C ALA A 19 -6.65 7.69 -7.39
N VAL A 20 -5.92 8.41 -8.27
CA VAL A 20 -4.46 8.28 -8.37
C VAL A 20 -3.77 8.85 -7.14
N ALA A 21 -4.21 10.01 -6.64
CA ALA A 21 -3.67 10.62 -5.43
C ALA A 21 -3.91 9.72 -4.21
N GLY A 22 -5.11 9.14 -4.07
CA GLY A 22 -5.43 8.19 -3.02
C GLY A 22 -4.58 6.91 -3.09
N SER A 23 -4.30 6.42 -4.31
CA SER A 23 -3.38 5.29 -4.49
C SER A 23 -1.92 5.62 -4.15
N ALA A 24 -1.50 6.88 -4.30
CA ALA A 24 -0.12 7.32 -4.04
C ALA A 24 0.12 7.74 -2.58
N VAL A 25 -0.91 8.23 -1.89
CA VAL A 25 -0.84 8.66 -0.49
C VAL A 25 -1.33 7.54 0.41
N GLY A 26 -0.42 6.97 1.20
CA GLY A 26 -0.77 5.89 2.15
C GLY A 26 0.26 5.70 3.25
N LEU A 27 0.23 4.53 3.88
CA LEU A 27 1.09 4.17 5.03
C LEU A 27 2.59 4.38 4.79
N GLY A 28 3.05 4.23 3.54
CA GLY A 28 4.43 4.52 3.17
C GLY A 28 4.86 5.96 3.50
N ASN A 29 3.98 6.94 3.31
CA ASN A 29 4.28 8.34 3.59
C ASN A 29 4.22 8.67 5.08
N PHE A 30 3.38 7.97 5.85
CA PHE A 30 3.17 8.23 7.28
C PHE A 30 4.10 7.44 8.20
N LEU A 31 4.46 6.21 7.84
CA LEU A 31 5.26 5.31 8.68
C LEU A 31 6.67 5.12 8.12
N ARG A 32 6.76 4.68 6.85
CA ARG A 32 8.04 4.27 6.26
C ARG A 32 8.95 5.45 5.96
N PHE A 33 8.41 6.53 5.40
CA PHE A 33 9.19 7.71 5.03
C PHE A 33 9.82 8.41 6.24
N PRO A 34 9.10 8.75 7.33
CA PRO A 34 9.70 9.39 8.49
C PRO A 34 10.75 8.50 9.17
N GLY A 35 10.49 7.18 9.25
CA GLY A 35 11.45 6.22 9.80
C GLY A 35 12.77 6.20 9.02
N ASN A 36 12.68 6.11 7.68
CA ASN A 36 13.86 6.15 6.82
C ASN A 36 14.57 7.52 6.90
N ALA A 37 13.84 8.63 6.89
CA ALA A 37 14.44 9.95 6.98
C ALA A 37 15.18 10.12 8.30
N ALA A 38 14.57 9.76 9.43
CA ALA A 38 15.19 9.83 10.75
C ALA A 38 16.48 8.99 10.84
N GLN A 39 16.47 7.77 10.30
CA GLN A 39 17.63 6.87 10.31
C GLN A 39 18.76 7.30 9.36
N ASN A 40 18.45 8.04 8.30
CA ASN A 40 19.41 8.41 7.25
C ASN A 40 19.82 9.90 7.29
N GLY A 41 19.93 10.49 8.47
CA GLY A 41 20.42 11.87 8.63
C GLY A 41 19.35 12.96 8.53
N GLY A 42 18.08 12.61 8.74
CA GLY A 42 16.95 13.53 8.87
C GLY A 42 16.79 14.43 7.64
N GLY A 43 17.06 15.72 7.81
CA GLY A 43 16.98 16.70 6.71
C GLY A 43 17.94 16.42 5.56
N ALA A 44 19.12 15.83 5.82
CA ALA A 44 20.09 15.52 4.77
C ALA A 44 19.58 14.45 3.79
N PHE A 45 18.76 13.51 4.26
CA PHE A 45 18.11 12.48 3.43
C PHE A 45 17.21 13.08 2.34
N MET A 46 16.68 14.29 2.55
CA MET A 46 15.77 14.93 1.61
C MET A 46 16.42 15.21 0.26
N LEU A 47 17.73 15.48 0.23
CA LEU A 47 18.43 15.80 -1.01
C LEU A 47 18.47 14.61 -1.99
N PRO A 48 19.02 13.43 -1.64
CA PRO A 48 18.96 12.26 -2.52
C PRO A 48 17.52 11.80 -2.76
N TYR A 49 16.62 11.95 -1.78
CA TYR A 49 15.20 11.65 -1.96
C TYR A 49 14.59 12.46 -3.12
N PHE A 50 14.72 13.79 -3.11
CA PHE A 50 14.18 14.63 -4.20
C PHE A 50 14.86 14.40 -5.53
N ILE A 51 16.18 14.18 -5.55
CA ILE A 51 16.89 13.84 -6.79
C ILE A 51 16.33 12.54 -7.38
N SER A 52 16.19 11.48 -6.57
CA SER A 52 15.60 10.23 -7.04
C SER A 52 14.13 10.38 -7.45
N LEU A 53 13.35 11.23 -6.79
CA LEU A 53 11.97 11.51 -7.16
C LEU A 53 11.88 12.14 -8.56
N LEU A 54 12.74 13.12 -8.84
CA LEU A 54 12.74 13.83 -10.13
C LEU A 54 13.31 12.97 -11.27
N VAL A 55 14.37 12.21 -11.00
CA VAL A 55 15.10 11.45 -12.04
C VAL A 55 14.53 10.06 -12.27
N LEU A 56 13.96 9.42 -11.23
CA LEU A 56 13.43 8.05 -11.31
C LEU A 56 11.93 8.02 -11.07
N GLY A 57 11.45 8.63 -9.99
CA GLY A 57 10.03 8.56 -9.59
C GLY A 57 9.08 9.08 -10.68
N ILE A 58 9.21 10.35 -11.05
CA ILE A 58 8.35 10.98 -12.05
C ILE A 58 8.44 10.28 -13.43
N PRO A 59 9.64 9.99 -13.98
CA PRO A 59 9.75 9.30 -15.26
C PRO A 59 9.15 7.89 -15.24
N LEU A 60 9.32 7.12 -14.16
CA LEU A 60 8.71 5.80 -14.02
C LEU A 60 7.18 5.88 -13.95
N CYS A 61 6.63 6.83 -13.18
CA CYS A 61 5.19 7.06 -13.14
C CYS A 61 4.62 7.42 -14.52
N TRP A 62 5.32 8.26 -15.30
CA TRP A 62 4.90 8.56 -16.67
C TRP A 62 5.00 7.34 -17.59
N ALA A 63 6.05 6.52 -17.48
CA ALA A 63 6.17 5.29 -18.24
C ALA A 63 5.01 4.32 -17.92
N GLU A 64 4.73 4.09 -16.64
CA GLU A 64 3.62 3.23 -16.22
C GLU A 64 2.26 3.75 -16.70
N TRP A 65 2.01 5.05 -16.54
CA TRP A 65 0.77 5.68 -16.98
C TRP A 65 0.55 5.61 -18.49
N THR A 66 1.61 5.84 -19.27
CA THR A 66 1.57 5.77 -20.74
C THR A 66 1.34 4.33 -21.21
N MET A 67 2.04 3.35 -20.62
CA MET A 67 1.82 1.92 -20.90
C MET A 67 0.40 1.48 -20.56
N GLY A 68 -0.11 1.87 -19.39
CA GLY A 68 -1.46 1.58 -18.94
C GLY A 68 -2.54 2.14 -19.87
N ARG A 69 -2.40 3.40 -20.29
CA ARG A 69 -3.30 4.01 -21.29
C ARG A 69 -3.22 3.31 -22.65
N TYR A 70 -2.02 2.99 -23.10
CA TYR A 70 -1.80 2.35 -24.40
C TYR A 70 -2.38 0.92 -24.46
N GLY A 71 -2.22 0.14 -23.40
CA GLY A 71 -2.86 -1.18 -23.27
C GLY A 71 -4.38 -1.06 -23.09
N GLY A 72 -4.84 -0.08 -22.31
CA GLY A 72 -6.25 0.21 -22.08
C GLY A 72 -7.01 0.55 -23.37
N LEU A 73 -6.41 1.34 -24.27
CA LEU A 73 -7.00 1.63 -25.59
C LEU A 73 -7.23 0.37 -26.45
N ARG A 74 -6.56 -0.74 -26.13
CA ARG A 74 -6.69 -2.04 -26.83
C ARG A 74 -7.47 -3.08 -26.03
N GLY A 75 -8.12 -2.68 -24.95
CA GLY A 75 -8.95 -3.57 -24.14
C GLY A 75 -8.22 -4.32 -23.02
N PHE A 76 -6.93 -4.04 -22.79
CA PHE A 76 -6.17 -4.70 -21.72
C PHE A 76 -5.98 -3.77 -20.52
N ASN A 77 -6.31 -4.24 -19.32
CA ASN A 77 -6.20 -3.47 -18.08
C ASN A 77 -5.30 -4.12 -17.01
N SER A 78 -4.74 -5.29 -17.31
CA SER A 78 -3.84 -6.03 -16.41
C SER A 78 -2.41 -6.02 -16.94
N ALA A 79 -1.41 -6.17 -16.06
CA ALA A 79 -0.01 -6.21 -16.46
C ALA A 79 0.29 -7.24 -17.57
N PRO A 80 -0.19 -8.51 -17.49
CA PRO A 80 -0.03 -9.48 -18.58
C PRO A 80 -0.66 -9.05 -19.91
N GLY A 81 -1.82 -8.39 -19.85
CA GLY A 81 -2.50 -7.88 -21.03
C GLY A 81 -1.72 -6.73 -21.67
N ILE A 82 -1.31 -5.75 -20.87
CA ILE A 82 -0.55 -4.57 -21.32
C ILE A 82 0.79 -5.00 -21.93
N PHE A 83 1.53 -5.89 -21.26
CA PHE A 83 2.81 -6.39 -21.76
C PHE A 83 2.69 -7.21 -23.04
N SER A 84 1.56 -7.91 -23.26
CA SER A 84 1.34 -8.63 -24.52
C SER A 84 1.22 -7.72 -25.74
N VAL A 85 0.81 -6.47 -25.53
CA VAL A 85 0.75 -5.43 -26.57
C VAL A 85 2.11 -4.80 -26.80
N LEU A 86 2.86 -4.52 -25.72
CA LEU A 86 4.17 -3.88 -25.78
C LEU A 86 5.25 -4.81 -26.33
N TRP A 87 5.24 -6.07 -25.89
CA TRP A 87 6.17 -7.09 -26.31
C TRP A 87 5.43 -8.27 -26.94
N ARG A 88 5.48 -8.33 -28.27
CA ARG A 88 4.78 -9.31 -29.10
C ARG A 88 5.47 -10.68 -29.09
N ASN A 89 5.66 -11.24 -27.90
CA ASN A 89 6.18 -12.58 -27.66
C ASN A 89 5.21 -13.33 -26.73
N ARG A 90 5.00 -14.64 -26.93
CA ARG A 90 4.15 -15.45 -26.03
C ARG A 90 4.67 -15.45 -24.59
N ALA A 91 5.99 -15.34 -24.40
CA ALA A 91 6.60 -15.29 -23.08
C ALA A 91 6.25 -14.03 -22.27
N SER A 92 5.88 -12.91 -22.92
CA SER A 92 5.68 -11.62 -22.25
C SER A 92 4.54 -11.65 -21.24
N LYS A 93 3.49 -12.44 -21.52
CA LYS A 93 2.34 -12.63 -20.62
C LYS A 93 2.78 -13.29 -19.31
N TYR A 94 3.57 -14.35 -19.40
CA TYR A 94 4.03 -15.10 -18.23
C TYR A 94 5.00 -14.28 -17.39
N PHE A 95 5.91 -13.55 -18.04
CA PHE A 95 6.83 -12.67 -17.34
C PHE A 95 6.08 -11.55 -16.60
N ALA A 96 5.11 -10.92 -17.26
CA ALA A 96 4.32 -9.84 -16.67
C ALA A 96 3.38 -10.32 -15.54
N THR A 97 3.04 -11.61 -15.47
CA THR A 97 2.32 -12.17 -14.32
C THR A 97 3.15 -12.07 -13.04
N LEU A 98 4.49 -12.15 -13.13
CA LEU A 98 5.36 -11.97 -11.96
C LEU A 98 5.22 -10.56 -11.36
N ALA A 99 4.89 -9.55 -12.17
CA ALA A 99 4.62 -8.20 -11.68
C ALA A 99 3.39 -8.14 -10.76
N LEU A 100 2.49 -9.13 -10.78
CA LEU A 100 1.35 -9.23 -9.86
C LEU A 100 1.74 -9.80 -8.50
N LEU A 101 2.86 -10.51 -8.39
CA LEU A 101 3.31 -11.08 -7.12
C LEU A 101 3.77 -9.99 -6.14
N ILE A 102 4.41 -8.93 -6.65
CA ILE A 102 4.90 -7.82 -5.83
C ILE A 102 3.74 -7.12 -5.10
N PRO A 103 2.69 -6.60 -5.77
CA PRO A 103 1.57 -5.97 -5.07
C PRO A 103 0.79 -6.95 -4.20
N LEU A 104 0.73 -8.24 -4.56
CA LEU A 104 0.12 -9.27 -3.70
C LEU A 104 0.86 -9.41 -2.37
N VAL A 105 2.18 -9.53 -2.40
CA VAL A 105 3.01 -9.63 -1.18
C VAL A 105 2.91 -8.32 -0.37
N ILE A 106 2.90 -7.18 -1.05
CA ILE A 106 2.74 -5.88 -0.39
C ILE A 106 1.39 -5.80 0.33
N TYR A 107 0.33 -6.21 -0.35
CA TYR A 107 -1.02 -6.23 0.20
C TYR A 107 -1.12 -7.08 1.47
N MET A 108 -0.50 -8.26 1.49
CA MET A 108 -0.54 -9.17 2.66
C MET A 108 -0.04 -8.52 3.95
N TYR A 109 1.06 -7.76 3.92
CA TYR A 109 1.54 -7.06 5.13
C TYR A 109 0.85 -5.70 5.34
N TYR A 110 0.34 -5.07 4.29
CA TYR A 110 -0.45 -3.83 4.42
C TYR A 110 -1.71 -4.04 5.24
N VAL A 111 -2.45 -5.13 4.99
CA VAL A 111 -3.65 -5.49 5.77
C VAL A 111 -3.31 -5.64 7.27
N LEU A 112 -2.14 -6.18 7.60
CA LEU A 112 -1.69 -6.30 8.99
C LEU A 112 -1.47 -4.92 9.64
N ILE A 113 -0.81 -4.00 8.93
CA ILE A 113 -0.57 -2.64 9.43
C ILE A 113 -1.89 -1.85 9.54
N GLU A 114 -2.79 -2.02 8.58
CA GLU A 114 -4.13 -1.42 8.64
C GLU A 114 -4.93 -1.92 9.84
N ALA A 115 -4.84 -3.21 10.16
CA ALA A 115 -5.44 -3.78 11.36
C ALA A 115 -4.85 -3.13 12.63
N TRP A 116 -3.54 -2.86 12.68
CA TRP A 116 -2.95 -2.12 13.79
C TRP A 116 -3.51 -0.70 13.88
N CYS A 117 -3.57 0.03 12.78
CA CYS A 117 -4.10 1.39 12.76
C CYS A 117 -5.57 1.43 13.19
N LEU A 118 -6.39 0.49 12.71
CA LEU A 118 -7.81 0.39 13.08
C LEU A 118 -7.97 0.08 14.57
N GLY A 119 -7.19 -0.86 15.12
CA GLY A 119 -7.25 -1.15 16.55
C GLY A 119 -6.76 0.00 17.42
N TYR A 120 -5.71 0.72 17.01
CA TYR A 120 -5.30 1.98 17.66
C TYR A 120 -6.43 3.02 17.65
N ALA A 121 -7.10 3.21 16.51
CA ALA A 121 -8.21 4.15 16.39
C ALA A 121 -9.37 3.78 17.34
N LEU A 122 -9.75 2.50 17.40
CA LEU A 122 -10.78 2.01 18.31
C LEU A 122 -10.39 2.20 19.78
N LYS A 123 -9.14 1.89 20.13
CA LYS A 123 -8.64 2.01 21.50
C LYS A 123 -8.51 3.47 21.96
N TYR A 124 -8.19 4.38 21.04
CA TYR A 124 -8.28 5.82 21.30
C TYR A 124 -9.73 6.26 21.51
N LEU A 125 -10.66 5.76 20.70
CA LEU A 125 -12.08 6.09 20.81
C LEU A 125 -12.69 5.59 22.12
N THR A 126 -12.28 4.42 22.61
CA THR A 126 -12.74 3.86 23.90
C THR A 126 -12.00 4.42 25.11
N GLY A 127 -10.98 5.25 24.91
CA GLY A 127 -10.17 5.84 25.99
C GLY A 127 -9.11 4.90 26.61
N ASP A 128 -8.91 3.71 26.05
CA ASP A 128 -7.98 2.69 26.57
C ASP A 128 -6.51 3.07 26.35
N LEU A 129 -6.24 4.04 25.47
CA LEU A 129 -4.90 4.61 25.19
C LEU A 129 -4.57 5.89 25.98
N MET A 130 -5.39 6.26 26.96
CA MET A 130 -5.18 7.44 27.81
C MET A 130 -4.20 7.16 28.97
N MET A 131 -2.96 6.73 28.65
CA MET A 131 -1.95 6.30 29.62
C MET A 131 -1.18 7.45 30.32
N GLY A 132 -1.66 8.68 30.21
CA GLY A 132 -1.01 9.86 30.82
C GLY A 132 0.12 10.43 29.96
N ARG A 133 1.21 10.89 30.59
CA ARG A 133 2.32 11.58 29.92
C ARG A 133 3.61 10.77 29.82
N ASP A 134 3.59 9.52 30.28
CA ASP A 134 4.78 8.67 30.29
C ASP A 134 5.06 8.10 28.90
N PRO A 135 6.15 8.49 28.21
CA PRO A 135 6.46 7.98 26.87
C PRO A 135 6.73 6.47 26.85
N ASP A 136 7.28 5.93 27.94
CA ASP A 136 7.68 4.52 28.00
C ASP A 136 6.45 3.60 28.04
N ALA A 137 5.35 4.06 28.64
CA ALA A 137 4.07 3.36 28.62
C ALA A 137 3.54 3.17 27.18
N TYR A 138 3.64 4.20 26.33
CA TYR A 138 3.24 4.12 24.93
C TYR A 138 4.15 3.20 24.10
N GLY A 139 5.46 3.24 24.36
CA GLY A 139 6.43 2.34 23.72
C GLY A 139 6.17 0.87 24.06
N ASN A 140 5.97 0.58 25.35
CA ASN A 140 5.67 -0.78 25.82
C ASN A 140 4.33 -1.29 25.27
N TYR A 141 3.30 -0.44 25.22
CA TYR A 141 2.03 -0.81 24.59
C TYR A 141 2.23 -1.17 23.12
N LEU A 142 2.94 -0.33 22.36
CA LEU A 142 3.20 -0.58 20.94
C LEU A 142 3.91 -1.92 20.75
N ASN A 143 4.98 -2.20 21.50
CA ASN A 143 5.75 -3.44 21.38
C ASN A 143 4.87 -4.68 21.62
N ASN A 144 4.06 -4.65 22.68
CA ASN A 144 3.13 -5.74 22.97
C ASN A 144 2.03 -5.86 21.89
N TYR A 145 1.53 -4.72 21.41
CA TYR A 145 0.41 -4.67 20.46
C TYR A 145 0.79 -5.15 19.06
N VAL A 146 2.02 -4.86 18.61
CA VAL A 146 2.56 -5.37 17.33
C VAL A 146 3.18 -6.76 17.46
N GLY A 147 3.26 -7.30 18.68
CA GLY A 147 3.86 -8.60 18.96
C GLY A 147 5.36 -8.64 18.69
N ALA A 148 6.08 -7.57 19.05
CA ALA A 148 7.53 -7.45 18.85
C ALA A 148 8.35 -8.45 19.67
N ASP A 149 7.77 -9.01 20.75
CA ASP A 149 8.49 -9.83 21.72
C ASP A 149 8.72 -11.28 21.27
N ALA A 150 7.83 -11.85 20.43
CA ALA A 150 7.96 -13.23 19.95
C ALA A 150 7.20 -13.49 18.64
N ASP A 151 7.70 -14.42 17.84
CA ASP A 151 7.03 -14.88 16.62
C ASP A 151 5.66 -15.47 16.95
N GLY A 152 4.62 -14.96 16.29
CA GLY A 152 3.23 -15.40 16.52
C GLY A 152 2.61 -14.86 17.81
N ALA A 153 3.27 -13.98 18.56
CA ALA A 153 2.73 -13.35 19.77
C ALA A 153 1.39 -12.63 19.53
N LEU A 154 1.20 -12.10 18.32
CA LEU A 154 -0.06 -11.48 17.86
C LEU A 154 -1.26 -12.45 17.88
N PHE A 155 -1.01 -13.75 17.74
CA PHE A 155 -2.04 -14.79 17.63
C PHE A 155 -2.15 -15.66 18.89
N SER A 156 -1.17 -15.61 19.78
CA SER A 156 -1.06 -16.53 20.93
C SER A 156 -1.69 -16.03 22.23
N GLY A 157 -2.39 -14.89 22.23
CA GLY A 157 -3.27 -14.48 23.34
C GLY A 157 -3.07 -13.09 23.95
N SER A 158 -2.15 -12.25 23.44
CA SER A 158 -1.96 -10.89 23.97
C SER A 158 -3.08 -9.90 23.60
N ASN A 159 -3.82 -10.16 22.51
CA ASN A 159 -5.00 -9.37 22.10
C ASN A 159 -6.04 -10.25 21.38
N PRO A 160 -7.02 -10.85 22.08
CA PRO A 160 -8.02 -11.72 21.45
C PRO A 160 -8.88 -10.99 20.41
N SER A 161 -9.02 -9.66 20.53
CA SER A 161 -9.72 -8.83 19.54
C SER A 161 -8.92 -8.54 18.28
N PHE A 162 -7.59 -8.76 18.26
CA PHE A 162 -6.75 -8.43 17.11
C PHE A 162 -7.08 -9.28 15.88
N LEU A 163 -7.32 -10.58 16.05
CA LEU A 163 -7.76 -11.46 14.97
C LEU A 163 -9.07 -10.98 14.33
N LEU A 164 -10.02 -10.53 15.14
CA LEU A 164 -11.27 -9.97 14.64
C LEU A 164 -11.00 -8.69 13.83
N ILE A 165 -10.19 -7.77 14.36
CA ILE A 165 -9.83 -6.52 13.67
C ILE A 165 -9.09 -6.81 12.35
N LEU A 166 -8.22 -7.82 12.33
CA LEU A 166 -7.51 -8.26 11.13
C LEU A 166 -8.47 -8.81 10.08
N VAL A 167 -9.43 -9.65 10.47
CA VAL A 167 -10.45 -10.16 9.54
C VAL A 167 -11.32 -9.01 9.03
N VAL A 168 -11.72 -8.07 9.89
CA VAL A 168 -12.48 -6.89 9.48
C VAL A 168 -11.69 -6.04 8.48
N ALA A 169 -10.42 -5.76 8.75
CA ALA A 169 -9.56 -5.02 7.84
C ALA A 169 -9.41 -5.74 6.50
N PHE A 170 -9.25 -7.06 6.50
CA PHE A 170 -9.17 -7.85 5.28
C PHE A 170 -10.48 -7.85 4.46
N VAL A 171 -11.64 -7.92 5.11
CA VAL A 171 -12.95 -7.96 4.44
C VAL A 171 -13.37 -6.60 3.88
N LEU A 172 -12.88 -5.50 4.47
CA LEU A 172 -13.18 -4.14 4.00
C LEU A 172 -12.36 -3.72 2.76
N ASN A 173 -11.29 -4.45 2.43
CA ASN A 173 -10.45 -4.24 1.26
C ASN A 173 -10.95 -5.06 0.06
#